data_AF-A0A950YR68-F1
#
_entry.id   AF-A0A950YR68-F1
#
_cell.length_a   1.000
_cell.length_b   1.000
_cell.length_c   1.000
_cell.angle_alpha   90.00
_cell.angle_beta   90.00
_cell.angle_gamma   90.00
#
_symmetry.space_group_name_H-M   'P 1'
#
loop_
_entity.id
_entity.type
_entity.pdbx_description
1 polymer ?
#
loop_
_entity_poly.entity_id
_entity_poly.type
_entity_poly.pdbx_seq_one_letter_code
_entity_poly.pdbx_strand_id
1 'polypeptide(L)'
;MDGSPPPPRRRSPGRCRRRDAPCCTVSRRDDRREGGVSRVGRPHSRRARSTARDIERYAALFAERTQVMRSSAMRDLMALTERDDVISLAGGLPDTSTFPPDSYASLMRTVAAESCARALQYGPTEGLALLKECIADVMSAEGMTVDHDELLVTTGGQQVIDLVCKTLLDPGDVVVTEAPTYPGAVPT
;
A
#
# COMPACT_ATOMS: atom_id res chain seq x y z
N MET A 1 58.73 -19.36 -15.03
CA MET A 1 58.00 -19.42 -16.31
C MET A 1 56.58 -18.96 -16.02
N ASP A 2 56.39 -17.69 -15.68
CA ASP A 2 56.05 -16.59 -16.61
C ASP A 2 54.96 -16.98 -17.63
N GLY A 3 53.76 -16.46 -17.39
CA GLY A 3 52.59 -16.59 -18.24
C GLY A 3 51.53 -15.57 -17.83
N SER A 4 51.91 -14.29 -17.78
CA SER A 4 50.95 -13.20 -17.54
C SER A 4 50.02 -13.04 -18.77
N PRO A 5 48.68 -12.93 -18.59
CA PRO A 5 47.75 -12.72 -19.69
C PRO A 5 47.79 -11.27 -20.22
N PRO A 6 47.52 -11.03 -21.52
CA PRO A 6 47.63 -9.71 -22.14
C PRO A 6 46.45 -8.78 -21.80
N PRO A 7 46.65 -7.44 -21.79
CA PRO A 7 45.61 -6.48 -21.41
C PRO A 7 44.53 -6.26 -22.49
N PRO A 8 43.30 -5.86 -22.11
CA PRO A 8 42.18 -5.69 -23.03
C PRO A 8 42.30 -4.46 -23.93
N ARG A 9 41.93 -4.63 -25.21
CA ARG A 9 41.96 -3.59 -26.25
C ARG A 9 40.81 -2.58 -26.07
N ARG A 10 41.14 -1.29 -25.99
CA ARG A 10 40.20 -0.15 -26.01
C ARG A 10 39.49 -0.08 -27.37
N ARG A 11 38.15 -0.03 -27.38
CA ARG A 11 37.33 0.31 -28.54
C ARG A 11 36.86 1.77 -28.45
N SER A 12 37.15 2.55 -29.48
CA SER A 12 36.69 3.95 -29.64
C SER A 12 35.23 4.01 -30.12
N PRO A 13 34.48 5.10 -29.84
CA PRO A 13 33.03 5.14 -30.01
C PRO A 13 32.62 5.44 -31.46
N GLY A 14 31.87 4.53 -32.07
CA GLY A 14 31.27 4.70 -33.39
C GLY A 14 29.97 5.51 -33.34
N ARG A 15 29.94 6.63 -34.07
CA ARG A 15 28.77 7.47 -34.38
C ARG A 15 27.57 6.63 -34.84
N CYS A 16 26.44 6.71 -34.13
CA CYS A 16 25.15 6.27 -34.65
C CYS A 16 24.51 7.44 -35.42
N ARG A 17 24.43 7.29 -36.76
CA ARG A 17 23.78 8.25 -37.66
C ARG A 17 22.26 8.11 -37.53
N ARG A 18 21.59 9.26 -37.36
CA ARG A 18 20.15 9.47 -37.46
C ARG A 18 19.59 8.79 -38.71
N ARG A 19 18.50 8.04 -38.57
CA ARG A 19 17.64 7.62 -39.68
C ARG A 19 16.25 8.20 -39.49
N ASP A 20 15.78 8.72 -40.61
CA ASP A 20 14.52 9.41 -40.88
C ASP A 20 13.28 8.59 -40.49
N ALA A 21 12.30 9.26 -39.87
CA ALA A 21 10.94 8.75 -39.72
C ALA A 21 9.98 9.69 -40.45
N PRO A 22 9.01 9.18 -41.25
CA PRO A 22 8.12 10.02 -42.02
C PRO A 22 7.00 10.59 -41.16
N CYS A 23 6.78 11.89 -41.35
CA CYS A 23 5.73 12.73 -40.81
C CYS A 23 4.33 12.14 -41.06
N CYS A 24 3.62 11.77 -39.99
CA CYS A 24 2.19 11.46 -40.05
C CYS A 24 1.39 12.72 -40.37
N THR A 25 0.97 12.85 -41.62
CA THR A 25 0.06 13.89 -42.09
C THR A 25 -1.37 13.60 -41.62
N VAL A 26 -1.84 14.42 -40.67
CA VAL A 26 -3.25 14.50 -40.29
C VAL A 26 -4.01 15.24 -41.40
N SER A 27 -4.74 14.51 -42.24
CA SER A 27 -5.64 15.12 -43.22
C SER A 27 -6.95 15.52 -42.53
N ARG A 28 -7.17 16.83 -42.44
CA ARG A 28 -8.46 17.43 -42.10
C ARG A 28 -9.45 17.13 -43.22
N ARG A 29 -10.61 16.56 -42.91
CA ARG A 29 -11.75 16.48 -43.83
C ARG A 29 -12.91 17.29 -43.28
N ASP A 30 -13.44 18.07 -44.20
CA ASP A 30 -14.45 19.12 -44.12
C ASP A 30 -15.77 18.73 -43.47
N ASP A 31 -16.31 19.71 -42.75
CA ASP A 31 -17.70 19.84 -42.34
C ASP A 31 -18.64 19.91 -43.56
N ARG A 32 -19.77 19.19 -43.47
CA ARG A 32 -21.15 19.60 -43.84
C ARG A 32 -22.01 18.39 -44.22
N ARG A 33 -23.05 18.11 -43.42
CA ARG A 33 -24.45 17.86 -43.85
C ARG A 33 -25.36 17.45 -42.68
N GLU A 34 -26.27 18.37 -42.36
CA GLU A 34 -27.72 18.22 -42.17
C GLU A 34 -28.30 17.01 -41.39
N GLY A 35 -28.90 17.31 -40.24
CA GLY A 35 -30.33 17.10 -39.96
C GLY A 35 -30.90 15.69 -40.02
N GLY A 36 -31.03 15.04 -38.86
CA GLY A 36 -31.84 13.83 -38.68
C GLY A 36 -32.18 13.57 -37.23
N VAL A 37 -33.42 13.85 -36.84
CA VAL A 37 -33.97 13.58 -35.50
C VAL A 37 -33.92 12.07 -35.22
N SER A 38 -33.07 11.64 -34.30
CA SER A 38 -33.08 10.28 -33.76
C SER A 38 -33.53 10.29 -32.30
N ARG A 39 -34.55 9.48 -32.04
CA ARG A 39 -35.29 9.36 -30.78
C ARG A 39 -34.36 9.09 -29.61
N VAL A 40 -34.41 9.96 -28.59
CA VAL A 40 -33.76 9.75 -27.30
C VAL A 40 -34.32 8.46 -26.69
N GLY A 41 -33.49 7.42 -26.67
CA GLY A 41 -33.77 6.18 -25.95
C GLY A 41 -33.92 6.48 -24.46
N ARG A 42 -34.98 5.92 -23.85
CA ARG A 42 -35.21 5.98 -22.41
C ARG A 42 -33.93 5.56 -21.66
N PRO A 43 -33.50 6.29 -20.62
CA PRO A 43 -32.38 5.83 -19.82
C PRO A 43 -32.79 4.54 -19.13
N HIS A 44 -32.12 3.44 -19.49
CA HIS A 44 -32.18 2.21 -18.69
C HIS A 44 -31.68 2.57 -17.30
N SER A 45 -32.58 2.61 -16.32
CA SER A 45 -32.18 2.72 -14.92
C SER A 45 -31.26 1.54 -14.61
N ARG A 46 -29.95 1.79 -14.52
CA ARG A 46 -29.01 0.82 -13.93
C ARG A 46 -29.48 0.62 -12.50
N ARG A 47 -30.19 -0.48 -12.25
CA ARG A 47 -30.49 -0.95 -10.89
C ARG A 47 -29.18 -0.91 -10.13
N ALA A 48 -29.12 -0.12 -9.05
CA ALA A 48 -28.01 -0.17 -8.13
C ALA A 48 -27.86 -1.63 -7.67
N ARG A 49 -26.80 -2.30 -8.10
CA ARG A 49 -26.47 -3.64 -7.63
C ARG A 49 -26.17 -3.50 -6.14
N SER A 50 -27.01 -4.06 -5.28
CA SER A 50 -26.71 -4.09 -3.85
C SER A 50 -25.54 -5.04 -3.65
N THR A 51 -24.37 -4.49 -3.36
CA THR A 51 -23.09 -5.22 -3.26
C THR A 51 -23.11 -6.36 -2.24
N ALA A 52 -23.92 -6.25 -1.19
CA ALA A 52 -24.05 -7.29 -0.16
C ALA A 52 -24.62 -8.62 -0.70
N ARG A 53 -25.65 -8.57 -1.54
CA ARG A 53 -26.28 -9.78 -2.13
C ARG A 53 -25.40 -10.48 -3.17
N ASP A 54 -24.41 -9.79 -3.72
CA ASP A 54 -23.53 -10.34 -4.75
C ASP A 54 -22.39 -11.19 -4.14
N ILE A 55 -21.97 -10.92 -2.90
CA ILE A 55 -20.91 -11.67 -2.20
C ILE A 55 -21.41 -13.04 -1.75
N GLU A 56 -22.64 -13.12 -1.22
CA GLU A 56 -23.25 -14.38 -0.77
C GLU A 56 -23.32 -15.44 -1.88
N ARG A 57 -23.47 -15.01 -3.13
CA ARG A 57 -23.50 -15.89 -4.31
C ARG A 57 -22.22 -16.72 -4.46
N TYR A 58 -21.08 -16.18 -4.02
CA TYR A 58 -19.77 -16.82 -4.13
C TYR A 58 -19.27 -17.40 -2.81
N ALA A 59 -20.11 -17.41 -1.76
CA ALA A 59 -19.71 -17.84 -0.42
C ALA A 59 -19.09 -19.25 -0.40
N ALA A 60 -19.60 -20.17 -1.22
CA ALA A 60 -19.08 -21.53 -1.34
C ALA A 60 -17.67 -21.63 -1.95
N LEU A 61 -17.16 -20.57 -2.59
CA LEU A 61 -15.81 -20.52 -3.15
C LEU A 61 -14.78 -19.94 -2.18
N PHE A 62 -15.20 -19.43 -1.03
CA PHE A 62 -14.27 -18.83 -0.08
C PHE A 62 -13.46 -19.91 0.64
N ALA A 63 -12.20 -19.58 0.92
CA ALA A 63 -11.33 -20.45 1.70
C ALA A 63 -11.90 -20.63 3.11
N GLU A 64 -11.73 -21.81 3.70
CA GLU A 64 -12.25 -22.16 5.03
C GLU A 64 -11.89 -21.12 6.11
N ARG A 65 -10.66 -20.58 6.06
CA ARG A 65 -10.18 -19.52 6.96
C ARG A 65 -11.03 -18.24 6.97
N THR A 66 -11.83 -18.01 5.93
CA THR A 66 -12.70 -16.83 5.84
C THR A 66 -13.98 -17.01 6.65
N GLN A 67 -14.37 -18.23 7.02
CA GLN A 67 -15.60 -18.47 7.78
C GLN A 67 -15.55 -17.89 9.19
N VAL A 68 -14.34 -17.77 9.76
CA VAL A 68 -14.09 -17.18 11.09
C VAL A 68 -13.81 -15.68 11.03
N MET A 69 -13.70 -15.08 9.84
CA MET A 69 -13.51 -13.63 9.72
C MET A 69 -14.80 -12.91 10.09
N ARG A 70 -14.77 -12.15 11.18
CA ARG A 70 -15.88 -11.30 11.62
C ARG A 70 -15.64 -9.85 11.20
N SER A 71 -16.72 -9.09 10.99
CA SER A 71 -16.61 -7.64 10.96
C SER A 71 -16.15 -7.15 12.33
N SER A 72 -15.13 -6.30 12.37
CA SER A 72 -14.60 -5.81 13.65
C SER A 72 -15.66 -4.96 14.35
N ALA A 73 -15.99 -5.29 15.60
CA ALA A 73 -16.84 -4.44 16.45
C ALA A 73 -16.29 -3.00 16.54
N MET A 74 -14.96 -2.84 16.40
CA MET A 74 -14.29 -1.55 16.30
C MET A 74 -14.71 -0.73 15.09
N ARG A 75 -15.04 -1.34 13.94
CA ARG A 75 -15.52 -0.62 12.76
C ARG A 75 -16.91 -0.03 13.00
N ASP A 76 -17.80 -0.81 13.62
CA ASP A 76 -19.13 -0.35 13.98
C ASP A 76 -19.07 0.75 15.05
N LEU A 77 -18.14 0.62 16.00
CA LEU A 77 -17.84 1.66 16.99
C LEU A 77 -17.30 2.94 16.33
N MET A 78 -16.37 2.84 15.38
CA MET A 78 -15.82 4.00 14.65
C MET A 78 -16.91 4.76 13.90
N ALA A 79 -17.85 4.07 13.26
CA ALA A 79 -18.98 4.71 12.59
C ALA A 79 -19.87 5.53 13.55
N LEU A 80 -19.93 5.14 14.84
CA LEU A 80 -20.61 5.92 15.87
C LEU A 80 -19.78 7.11 16.35
N THR A 81 -18.45 7.01 16.34
CA THR A 81 -17.56 8.11 16.75
C THR A 81 -17.53 9.28 15.77
N GLU A 82 -17.88 9.04 14.50
CA GLU A 82 -17.96 10.07 13.45
C GLU A 82 -19.23 10.92 13.52
N ARG A 83 -20.15 10.63 14.46
CA ARG A 83 -21.38 11.38 14.62
C ARG A 83 -21.15 12.65 15.45
N ASP A 84 -21.53 13.80 14.91
CA ASP A 84 -21.40 15.10 15.57
C ASP A 84 -22.16 15.21 16.91
N ASP A 85 -23.17 14.38 17.13
CA ASP A 85 -23.97 14.36 18.36
C ASP A 85 -23.39 13.46 19.47
N VAL A 86 -22.22 12.84 19.23
CA VAL A 86 -21.60 11.87 20.13
C VAL A 86 -20.23 12.36 20.58
N ILE A 87 -20.03 12.51 21.90
CA ILE A 87 -18.70 12.65 22.48
C ILE A 87 -18.13 11.25 22.68
N SER A 88 -17.22 10.82 21.80
CA SER A 88 -16.58 9.52 21.89
C SER A 88 -15.35 9.56 22.81
N LEU A 89 -15.35 8.71 23.83
CA LEU A 89 -14.17 8.39 24.65
C LEU A 89 -13.62 6.99 24.35
N ALA A 90 -14.17 6.32 23.33
CA ALA A 90 -13.89 4.91 23.05
C ALA A 90 -12.85 4.70 21.93
N GLY A 91 -12.56 5.75 21.16
CA GLY A 91 -11.60 5.69 20.06
C GLY A 91 -10.17 5.80 20.54
N GLY A 92 -9.32 4.83 20.19
CA GLY A 92 -7.85 4.91 20.36
C GLY A 92 -7.16 5.69 19.23
N LEU A 93 -7.83 6.72 18.70
CA LEU A 93 -7.34 7.48 17.55
C LEU A 93 -6.51 8.68 18.02
N PRO A 94 -5.34 8.92 17.44
CA PRO A 94 -4.55 10.10 17.78
C PRO A 94 -5.25 11.38 17.35
N ASP A 95 -5.02 12.46 18.09
CA ASP A 95 -5.47 13.81 17.71
C ASP A 95 -4.71 14.27 16.45
N THR A 96 -5.45 14.39 15.34
CA THR A 96 -4.89 14.76 14.03
C THR A 96 -4.36 16.19 14.00
N SER A 97 -4.78 17.07 14.91
CA SER A 97 -4.26 18.44 15.01
C SER A 97 -2.81 18.48 15.50
N THR A 98 -2.32 17.41 16.12
CA THR A 98 -0.92 17.29 16.57
C THR A 98 0.04 16.90 15.45
N PHE A 99 -0.47 16.47 14.30
CA PHE A 99 0.38 16.09 13.17
C PHE A 99 0.96 17.35 12.53
N PRO A 100 2.30 17.45 12.32
CA PRO A 100 2.93 18.68 11.82
C PRO A 100 2.80 18.77 10.28
N PRO A 101 1.84 19.54 9.73
CA PRO A 101 1.56 19.53 8.29
C PRO A 101 2.70 20.13 7.47
N ASP A 102 3.36 21.17 8.00
CA ASP A 102 4.44 21.88 7.31
C ASP A 102 5.69 21.00 7.18
N SER A 103 6.03 20.26 8.24
CA SER A 103 7.12 19.28 8.24
C SER A 103 6.86 18.18 7.22
N TYR A 104 5.65 17.62 7.22
CA TYR A 104 5.26 16.59 6.25
C TYR A 104 5.35 17.09 4.81
N ALA A 105 4.78 18.27 4.53
CA ALA A 105 4.82 18.87 3.20
C ALA A 105 6.26 19.18 2.74
N SER A 106 7.12 19.63 3.65
CA SER A 106 8.53 19.87 3.37
C SER A 106 9.27 18.58 3.01
N LEU A 107 9.09 17.52 3.79
CA LEU A 107 9.72 16.21 3.55
C LEU A 107 9.29 15.62 2.19
N MET A 108 7.99 15.70 1.87
CA MET A 108 7.50 15.20 0.58
C MET A 108 8.06 15.98 -0.61
N ARG A 109 8.26 17.31 -0.48
CA ARG A 109 8.96 18.11 -1.50
C ARG A 109 10.41 17.67 -1.68
N THR A 110 11.13 17.43 -0.59
CA THR A 110 12.52 16.93 -0.63
C THR A 110 12.60 15.57 -1.32
N VAL A 111 11.74 14.61 -0.95
CA VAL A 111 11.70 13.29 -1.58
C VAL A 111 11.40 13.40 -3.07
N ALA A 112 10.45 14.25 -3.46
CA ALA A 112 10.11 14.48 -4.86
C ALA A 112 11.27 15.11 -5.67
N ALA A 113 12.04 16.01 -5.07
CA ALA A 113 13.17 16.67 -5.74
C ALA A 113 14.41 15.78 -5.84
N GLU A 114 14.72 15.03 -4.78
CA GLU A 114 16.04 14.38 -4.60
C GLU A 114 16.01 12.86 -4.79
N SER A 115 14.84 12.22 -4.64
CA SER A 115 14.76 10.76 -4.54
C SER A 115 13.51 10.15 -5.18
N CYS A 116 12.78 10.88 -6.03
CA CYS A 116 11.48 10.47 -6.57
C CYS A 116 11.51 9.07 -7.21
N ALA A 117 12.44 8.82 -8.13
CA ALA A 117 12.54 7.52 -8.80
C ALA A 117 12.82 6.36 -7.82
N ARG A 118 13.63 6.61 -6.79
CA ARG A 118 13.95 5.62 -5.75
C ARG A 118 12.76 5.37 -4.82
N ALA A 119 12.04 6.43 -4.44
CA ALA A 119 10.88 6.35 -3.56
C ALA A 119 9.69 5.61 -4.20
N LEU A 120 9.57 5.68 -5.53
CA LEU A 120 8.50 5.02 -6.28
C LEU A 120 8.87 3.61 -6.79
N GLN A 121 10.12 3.18 -6.60
CA GLN A 121 10.59 1.87 -7.01
C GLN A 121 10.38 0.84 -5.89
N TYR A 122 10.27 -0.43 -6.27
CA TYR A 122 10.31 -1.54 -5.33
C TYR A 122 11.53 -1.44 -4.40
N GLY A 123 11.27 -1.67 -3.11
CA GLY A 123 12.27 -1.71 -2.07
C GLY A 123 12.58 -3.14 -1.58
N PRO A 124 13.59 -3.28 -0.71
CA PRO A 124 13.85 -4.51 0.03
C PRO A 124 12.65 -4.92 0.90
N THR A 125 12.43 -6.23 1.02
CA THR A 125 11.31 -6.79 1.79
C THR A 125 11.44 -6.48 3.28
N GLU A 126 12.67 -6.50 3.81
CA GLU A 126 12.98 -6.20 5.21
C GLU A 126 12.79 -4.72 5.60
N GLY A 127 12.71 -3.83 4.61
CA GLY A 127 12.61 -2.39 4.81
C GLY A 127 13.89 -1.64 4.41
N LEU A 128 13.75 -0.33 4.18
CA LEU A 128 14.85 0.52 3.73
C LEU A 128 15.92 0.66 4.82
N ALA A 129 17.20 0.54 4.44
CA ALA A 129 18.32 0.59 5.37
C ALA A 129 18.32 1.84 6.26
N LEU A 130 18.11 3.03 5.66
CA LEU A 130 18.04 4.31 6.39
C LEU A 130 16.86 4.36 7.39
N LEU A 131 15.74 3.70 7.08
CA LEU A 131 14.60 3.65 7.99
C LEU A 131 14.92 2.75 9.18
N LYS A 132 15.56 1.60 8.93
CA LYS A 132 15.98 0.67 9.98
C LYS A 132 17.01 1.30 10.93
N GLU A 133 17.93 2.13 10.41
CA GLU A 133 18.85 2.94 11.24
C GLU A 133 18.07 3.90 12.15
N CYS A 134 17.13 4.67 11.62
CA CYS A 134 16.30 5.56 12.44
C CYS A 134 15.50 4.81 13.52
N ILE A 135 14.99 3.61 13.21
CA ILE A 135 14.29 2.77 14.18
C ILE A 135 15.24 2.34 15.30
N ALA A 136 16.45 1.89 14.96
CA ALA A 136 17.46 1.50 15.94
C ALA A 136 17.85 2.67 16.86
N ASP A 137 17.97 3.89 16.33
CA ASP A 137 18.24 5.09 17.11
C ASP A 137 17.12 5.39 18.12
N VAL A 138 15.86 5.27 17.70
CA VAL A 138 14.69 5.44 18.58
C VAL A 138 14.68 4.37 19.68
N MET A 139 14.89 3.10 19.33
CA MET A 139 14.93 2.00 20.30
C MET A 139 16.09 2.15 21.29
N SER A 140 17.24 2.62 20.83
CA SER A 140 18.41 2.91 21.67
C SER A 140 18.09 4.02 22.68
N ALA A 141 17.37 5.06 22.27
CA ALA A 141 16.89 6.11 23.17
C ALA A 141 15.91 5.60 24.24
N GLU A 142 15.18 4.51 23.97
CA GLU A 142 14.34 3.79 24.93
C GLU A 142 15.09 2.71 25.74
N GLY A 143 16.42 2.60 25.56
CA GLY A 143 17.29 1.69 26.31
C GLY A 143 17.39 0.28 25.72
N MET A 144 17.03 0.09 24.45
CA MET A 144 17.09 -1.19 23.75
C MET A 144 18.05 -1.15 22.56
N THR A 145 19.08 -2.00 22.59
CA THR A 145 20.01 -2.21 21.47
C THR A 145 19.45 -3.29 20.54
N VAL A 146 19.47 -3.02 19.23
CA VAL A 146 18.92 -3.90 18.19
C VAL A 146 19.89 -3.97 17.03
N ASP A 147 20.10 -5.17 16.47
CA ASP A 147 20.83 -5.31 15.22
C ASP A 147 19.93 -4.90 14.05
N HIS A 148 20.55 -4.30 13.03
CA HIS A 148 19.86 -4.00 11.77
C HIS A 148 19.29 -5.27 11.15
N ASP A 149 20.03 -6.37 11.18
CA ASP A 149 19.61 -7.64 10.56
C ASP A 149 18.42 -8.30 11.28
N GLU A 150 18.09 -7.86 12.50
CA GLU A 150 16.95 -8.33 13.29
C GLU A 150 15.68 -7.48 13.08
N LEU A 151 15.76 -6.39 12.31
CA LEU A 151 14.63 -5.49 12.05
C LEU A 151 13.89 -5.85 10.74
N LEU A 152 12.57 -6.00 10.86
CA LEU A 152 11.62 -6.15 9.75
C LEU A 152 10.56 -5.04 9.80
N VAL A 153 10.54 -4.19 8.78
CA VAL A 153 9.53 -3.13 8.65
C VAL A 153 8.23 -3.71 8.11
N THR A 154 7.12 -3.42 8.78
CA THR A 154 5.77 -3.88 8.41
C THR A 154 4.80 -2.72 8.21
N THR A 155 3.68 -3.00 7.57
CA THR A 155 2.54 -2.09 7.35
C THR A 155 1.68 -2.03 8.62
N GLY A 156 2.29 -1.58 9.71
CA GLY A 156 1.68 -1.47 11.04
C GLY A 156 1.66 -2.78 11.84
N GLY A 157 1.39 -2.66 13.14
CA GLY A 157 1.45 -3.78 14.09
C GLY A 157 0.48 -4.93 13.79
N GLN A 158 -0.63 -4.66 13.10
CA GLN A 158 -1.59 -5.69 12.71
C GLN A 158 -1.00 -6.70 11.71
N GLN A 159 -0.10 -6.26 10.82
CA GLN A 159 0.61 -7.17 9.92
C GLN A 159 1.58 -8.06 10.69
N VAL A 160 2.25 -7.55 11.73
CA VAL A 160 3.15 -8.34 12.57
C VAL A 160 2.39 -9.48 13.21
N ILE A 161 1.22 -9.20 13.81
CA ILE A 161 0.37 -10.22 14.43
C ILE A 161 -0.03 -11.28 13.39
N ASP A 162 -0.51 -10.87 12.22
CA ASP A 162 -0.90 -11.79 11.14
C ASP A 162 0.26 -12.68 10.67
N LEU A 163 1.46 -12.11 10.50
CA LEU A 163 2.65 -12.85 10.08
C LEU A 163 3.07 -13.87 11.14
N VAL A 164 3.18 -13.45 12.40
CA VAL A 164 3.54 -14.33 13.52
C VAL A 164 2.55 -15.48 13.65
N CYS A 165 1.25 -15.20 13.61
CA CYS A 165 0.22 -16.23 13.69
C CYS A 165 0.31 -17.22 12.53
N LYS A 166 0.50 -16.75 11.29
CA LYS A 166 0.63 -17.64 10.12
C LYS A 166 1.91 -18.46 10.11
N THR A 167 2.97 -17.98 10.74
CA THR A 167 4.26 -18.67 10.78
C THR A 167 4.34 -19.69 11.91
N LEU A 168 3.68 -19.43 13.05
CA LEU A 168 3.87 -20.20 14.28
C LEU A 168 2.66 -21.00 14.75
N LEU A 169 1.45 -20.78 14.21
CA LEU A 169 0.23 -21.40 14.72
C LEU A 169 -0.43 -22.32 13.68
N ASP A 170 -0.80 -23.52 14.13
CA ASP A 170 -1.69 -24.44 13.43
C ASP A 170 -3.09 -24.46 14.08
N PRO A 171 -4.14 -24.88 13.34
CA PRO A 171 -5.46 -25.05 13.91
C PRO A 171 -5.46 -26.03 15.10
N GLY A 172 -5.92 -25.57 16.25
CA GLY A 172 -5.96 -26.35 17.49
C GLY A 172 -4.88 -25.96 18.51
N ASP A 173 -3.90 -25.14 18.11
CA ASP A 173 -2.89 -24.62 19.03
C ASP A 173 -3.48 -23.68 20.09
N VAL A 174 -2.84 -23.67 21.26
CA VAL A 174 -3.24 -22.82 22.39
C VAL A 174 -2.40 -21.54 22.39
N VAL A 175 -3.08 -20.40 22.32
CA VAL A 175 -2.48 -19.07 22.47
C VAL A 175 -2.89 -18.47 23.81
N VAL A 176 -1.92 -18.03 24.61
CA VAL A 176 -2.17 -17.36 25.89
C VAL A 176 -2.23 -15.85 25.65
N THR A 177 -3.27 -15.20 26.16
CA THR A 177 -3.45 -13.73 26.09
C THR A 177 -3.98 -13.20 27.42
N GLU A 178 -3.82 -11.90 27.63
CA GLU A 178 -4.42 -11.18 28.77
C GLU A 178 -5.96 -11.10 28.65
N ALA A 179 -6.63 -10.77 29.76
CA ALA A 179 -8.08 -10.56 29.80
C ALA A 179 -8.40 -9.27 30.60
N PRO A 180 -8.76 -8.16 29.94
CA PRO A 180 -9.02 -7.99 28.50
C PRO A 180 -7.74 -8.01 27.64
N THR A 181 -7.87 -8.32 26.35
CA THR A 181 -6.79 -8.27 25.34
C THR A 181 -7.09 -7.27 24.23
N TYR A 182 -6.09 -6.95 23.42
CA TYR A 182 -6.23 -6.10 22.23
C TYR A 182 -7.21 -6.71 21.21
N PRO A 183 -8.33 -6.05 20.89
CA PRO A 183 -9.36 -6.59 20.00
C PRO A 183 -8.91 -6.87 18.56
N GLY A 184 -7.82 -6.22 18.12
CA GLY A 184 -7.22 -6.51 16.82
C GLY A 184 -6.41 -7.81 16.80
N ALA A 185 -5.95 -8.30 17.95
CA ALA A 185 -5.23 -9.58 18.04
C ALA A 185 -6.18 -10.77 18.16
N VAL A 186 -7.20 -10.65 19.02
CA VAL A 186 -8.22 -11.67 19.23
C VAL A 186 -9.59 -11.06 18.91
N PRO A 187 -10.22 -11.42 17.78
CA PRO A 187 -11.57 -10.97 17.48
C PRO A 187 -12.55 -11.68 18.44
N THR A 188 -13.03 -10.93 19.43
CA THR A 188 -14.15 -11.32 20.31
C THR A 188 -15.49 -11.20 19.62
#